data_AF-A0A2T1N5B5-F1
#
_entry.id   AF-A0A2T1N5B5-F1
#
_cell.length_a   1.000
_cell.length_b   1.000
_cell.length_c   1.000
_cell.angle_alpha   90.00
_cell.angle_beta   90.00
_cell.angle_gamma   90.00
#
_symmetry.space_group_name_H-M   'P 1'
#
loop_
_entity.id
_entity.type
_entity.pdbx_description
1 polymer ?
#
loop_
_entity_poly.entity_id
_entity_poly.type
_entity_poly.pdbx_seq_one_letter_code
_entity_poly.pdbx_strand_id
1 'polypeptide(L)'
;MKEKEKYNSGFKTPDYYFDELERNIKTQVYLEKYKSSGFKLPDNYLNNFEVSTDAIASKTKVISIFNRKNIVWATSIAAAVLLLFTISIPKNTLNINSIENQTLENYLIEEISYNELESLTSDPKLSETDFIDIKTNNLENYIDNLEVDDLINY
;
A
#
# COMPACT_ATOMS: atom_id res chain seq x y z
N MET A 1 25.69 32.96 106.83
CA MET A 1 25.88 31.81 105.93
C MET A 1 24.92 31.98 104.77
N LYS A 2 25.40 32.02 103.53
CA LYS A 2 24.53 32.10 102.33
C LYS A 2 24.56 30.72 101.64
N GLU A 3 23.37 30.19 101.45
CA GLU A 3 23.06 28.90 100.82
C GLU A 3 23.39 28.96 99.31
N LYS A 4 23.98 27.89 98.75
CA LYS A 4 24.30 27.80 97.32
C LYS A 4 23.07 27.33 96.56
N GLU A 5 22.48 28.19 95.73
CA GLU A 5 21.35 27.82 94.87
C GLU A 5 21.77 26.76 93.83
N LYS A 6 21.00 25.68 93.75
CA LYS A 6 21.14 24.64 92.70
C LYS A 6 20.49 25.14 91.42
N TYR A 7 21.31 25.46 90.41
CA TYR A 7 20.82 25.69 89.05
C TYR A 7 20.40 24.35 88.42
N ASN A 8 19.09 24.11 88.32
CA ASN A 8 18.55 23.02 87.51
C ASN A 8 18.39 23.51 86.07
N SER A 9 19.37 23.28 85.19
CA SER A 9 19.18 23.54 83.76
C SER A 9 18.06 22.62 83.26
N GLY A 10 16.98 23.20 82.71
CA GLY A 10 15.80 22.47 82.23
C GLY A 10 16.04 21.53 81.04
N PHE A 11 17.29 21.37 80.61
CA PHE A 11 17.71 20.50 79.53
C PHE A 11 18.34 19.24 80.11
N LYS A 12 17.66 18.11 79.93
CA LYS A 12 18.20 16.78 80.21
C LYS A 12 18.42 16.05 78.89
N THR A 13 19.57 15.40 78.74
CA THR A 13 19.81 14.49 77.63
C THR A 13 19.06 13.17 77.86
N PRO A 14 18.69 12.45 76.80
CA PRO A 14 18.21 11.07 76.91
C PRO A 14 19.21 10.19 77.65
N ASP A 15 18.71 9.12 78.27
CA ASP A 15 19.55 8.12 78.91
C ASP A 15 20.53 7.50 77.89
N TYR A 16 21.76 7.24 78.31
CA TYR A 16 22.82 6.61 77.51
C TYR A 16 23.29 7.39 76.26
N TYR A 17 22.85 8.64 76.06
CA TYR A 17 23.24 9.45 74.88
C TYR A 17 24.76 9.54 74.66
N PHE A 18 25.52 9.83 75.72
CA PHE A 18 26.98 9.96 75.62
C PHE A 18 27.68 8.61 75.49
N ASP A 19 27.14 7.54 76.09
CA ASP A 19 27.68 6.19 75.98
C ASP A 19 27.54 5.64 74.55
N GLU A 20 26.38 5.89 73.91
CA GLU A 20 26.16 5.54 72.51
C GLU A 20 27.01 6.38 71.56
N LEU A 21 27.10 7.69 71.81
CA LEU A 21 27.96 8.58 71.02
C LEU A 21 29.42 8.11 71.05
N GLU A 22 29.95 7.80 72.23
CA GLU A 22 31.32 7.29 72.38
C GLU A 22 31.52 5.96 71.66
N ARG A 23 30.58 5.03 71.79
CA ARG A 23 30.60 3.74 71.10
C ARG A 23 30.62 3.91 69.59
N ASN A 24 29.78 4.79 69.07
CA ASN A 24 29.67 5.07 67.63
C ASN A 24 30.95 5.70 67.09
N ILE A 25 31.53 6.67 67.80
CA ILE A 25 32.79 7.30 67.41
C ILE A 25 33.93 6.27 67.40
N LYS A 26 34.07 5.46 68.47
CA LYS A 26 35.11 4.41 68.53
C LYS A 26 34.97 3.39 67.41
N THR A 27 33.74 3.00 67.10
CA THR A 27 33.44 2.05 66.02
C THR A 27 33.82 2.63 64.68
N GLN A 28 33.45 3.88 64.38
CA GLN A 28 33.84 4.54 63.14
C GLN A 28 35.36 4.65 63.01
N VAL A 29 36.06 5.12 64.04
CA VAL A 29 37.54 5.23 64.04
C VAL A 29 38.21 3.86 63.82
N TYR A 30 37.68 2.80 64.44
CA TYR A 30 38.16 1.44 64.23
C TYR A 30 37.95 0.99 62.78
N LEU A 31 36.76 1.22 62.20
CA LEU A 31 36.45 0.83 60.82
C LEU A 31 37.26 1.63 59.78
N GLU A 32 37.49 2.92 60.00
CA GLU A 32 38.36 3.76 59.15
C GLU A 32 39.77 3.15 59.01
N LYS A 33 40.30 2.54 60.08
CA LYS A 33 41.61 1.87 60.06
C LYS A 33 41.68 0.69 59.08
N TYR A 34 40.55 0.05 58.79
CA TYR A 34 40.48 -1.15 57.93
C TYR A 34 39.85 -0.90 56.56
N LYS A 35 39.45 0.35 56.23
CA LYS A 35 38.87 0.70 54.92
C LYS A 35 39.75 0.30 53.72
N SER A 36 41.06 0.22 53.91
CA SER A 36 42.03 -0.13 52.88
C SER A 36 42.45 -1.62 52.88
N SER A 37 41.85 -2.46 53.75
CA SER A 37 42.21 -3.88 53.91
C SER A 37 41.23 -4.87 53.31
N GLY A 38 40.16 -4.41 52.65
CA GLY A 38 39.29 -5.29 51.87
C GLY A 38 39.96 -5.65 50.54
N PHE A 39 40.21 -6.94 50.32
CA PHE A 39 40.63 -7.59 49.06
C PHE A 39 41.10 -6.63 47.96
N LYS A 40 42.38 -6.23 48.03
CA LYS A 40 43.01 -5.60 46.86
C LYS A 40 43.07 -6.63 45.75
N LEU A 41 42.52 -6.27 44.61
CA LEU A 41 42.60 -7.11 43.43
C LEU A 41 44.07 -7.30 43.07
N PRO A 42 44.55 -8.52 42.82
CA PRO A 42 45.92 -8.74 42.35
C PRO A 42 46.18 -7.95 41.06
N ASP A 43 47.42 -7.51 40.90
CA ASP A 43 47.84 -6.84 39.69
C ASP A 43 47.51 -7.73 38.47
N ASN A 44 46.90 -7.14 37.45
CA ASN A 44 46.54 -7.79 36.19
C ASN A 44 45.41 -8.84 36.24
N TYR A 45 44.68 -8.99 37.36
CA TYR A 45 43.61 -9.99 37.47
C TYR A 45 42.52 -9.90 36.38
N LEU A 46 42.18 -8.69 35.93
CA LEU A 46 41.15 -8.47 34.89
C LEU A 46 41.72 -8.31 33.49
N ASN A 47 43.03 -8.39 33.29
CA ASN A 47 43.63 -8.13 31.97
C ASN A 47 43.21 -9.14 30.91
N ASN A 48 42.82 -10.35 31.33
CA ASN A 48 42.38 -11.44 30.47
C ASN A 48 40.87 -11.67 30.57
N PHE A 49 40.15 -10.76 31.23
CA PHE A 49 38.70 -10.86 31.33
C PHE A 49 38.05 -10.30 30.06
N GLU A 50 37.69 -11.21 29.16
CA GLU A 50 36.91 -10.90 27.96
C GLU A 50 35.56 -11.60 28.03
N VAL A 51 34.49 -10.85 27.78
CA VAL A 51 33.13 -11.41 27.65
C VAL A 51 32.86 -11.63 26.17
N SER A 52 32.82 -12.89 25.74
CA SER A 52 32.51 -13.24 24.34
C SER A 52 31.07 -12.84 24.00
N THR A 53 30.90 -11.81 23.16
CA THR A 53 29.59 -11.36 22.66
C THR A 53 29.08 -12.23 21.51
N ASP A 54 29.91 -13.13 20.97
CA ASP A 54 29.57 -14.05 19.88
C ASP A 54 28.38 -14.97 20.21
N ALA A 55 28.17 -15.29 21.49
CA ALA A 55 27.02 -16.07 21.95
C ALA A 55 25.71 -15.25 22.00
N ILE A 56 25.80 -13.92 22.11
CA ILE A 56 24.64 -13.00 22.19
C ILE A 56 24.24 -12.53 20.79
N ALA A 57 25.18 -12.52 19.84
CA ALA A 57 24.93 -12.24 18.43
C ALA A 57 24.36 -13.46 17.70
N SER A 58 23.32 -14.11 18.24
CA SER A 58 22.54 -15.08 17.49
C SER A 58 21.97 -14.38 16.25
N LYS A 59 22.66 -14.53 15.11
CA LYS A 59 22.33 -13.92 13.84
C LYS A 59 20.90 -14.30 13.48
N THR A 60 19.95 -13.40 13.72
CA THR A 60 18.54 -13.62 13.39
C THR A 60 18.46 -13.87 11.88
N LYS A 61 17.91 -15.03 11.49
CA LYS A 61 17.76 -15.39 10.09
C LYS A 61 16.74 -14.44 9.44
N VAL A 62 17.22 -13.33 8.89
CA VAL A 62 16.40 -12.43 8.07
C VAL A 62 16.07 -13.14 6.76
N ILE A 63 14.80 -13.51 6.59
CA ILE A 63 14.29 -13.99 5.30
C ILE A 63 13.79 -12.78 4.51
N SER A 64 14.25 -12.62 3.27
CA SER A 64 13.74 -11.58 2.38
C SER A 64 12.29 -11.89 2.01
N ILE A 65 11.40 -10.95 2.31
CA ILE A 65 9.95 -11.07 2.02
C ILE A 65 9.67 -10.81 0.53
N PHE A 66 10.56 -10.10 -0.16
CA PHE A 66 10.42 -9.73 -1.56
C PHE A 66 11.26 -10.66 -2.45
N ASN A 67 10.63 -11.74 -2.91
CA ASN A 67 11.21 -12.63 -3.91
C ASN A 67 10.68 -12.25 -5.32
N ARG A 68 11.59 -11.95 -6.25
CA ARG A 68 11.23 -11.57 -7.64
C ARG A 68 10.31 -12.59 -8.32
N LYS A 69 10.48 -13.89 -8.02
CA LYS A 69 9.64 -14.95 -8.60
C LYS A 69 8.17 -14.82 -8.17
N ASN A 70 7.93 -14.51 -6.90
CA ASN A 70 6.58 -14.35 -6.35
C ASN A 70 5.92 -13.07 -6.87
N ILE A 71 6.70 -12.00 -7.05
CA ILE A 71 6.22 -10.74 -7.63
C ILE A 71 5.77 -10.96 -9.08
N VAL A 72 6.57 -11.64 -9.90
CA VAL A 72 6.21 -11.93 -11.30
C VAL A 72 4.91 -12.73 -11.39
N TRP A 73 4.73 -13.74 -10.55
CA TRP A 73 3.50 -14.54 -10.55
C TRP A 73 2.27 -13.73 -10.10
N ALA A 74 2.41 -12.94 -9.03
CA ALA A 74 1.35 -12.05 -8.55
C ALA A 74 0.96 -10.99 -9.58
N THR A 75 1.93 -10.43 -10.33
CA THR A 75 1.66 -9.45 -11.38
C THR A 75 0.87 -10.05 -12.56
N SER A 76 1.13 -11.31 -12.91
CA SER A 76 0.39 -11.98 -13.98
C SER A 76 -1.09 -12.17 -13.61
N ILE A 77 -1.37 -12.58 -12.36
CA ILE A 77 -2.73 -12.71 -11.85
C ILE A 77 -3.42 -11.35 -11.80
N ALA A 78 -2.76 -10.32 -11.27
CA ALA A 78 -3.31 -8.96 -11.20
C ALA A 78 -3.63 -8.39 -12.59
N ALA A 79 -2.74 -8.59 -13.58
CA ALA A 79 -2.96 -8.16 -14.94
C ALA A 79 -4.18 -8.85 -15.57
N ALA A 80 -4.34 -10.16 -15.38
CA ALA A 80 -5.51 -10.89 -15.87
C ALA A 80 -6.82 -10.38 -15.24
N VAL A 81 -6.81 -10.07 -13.94
CA VAL A 81 -7.97 -9.49 -13.23
C VAL A 81 -8.33 -8.11 -13.78
N LEU A 82 -7.34 -7.24 -14.03
CA LEU A 82 -7.56 -5.93 -14.65
C LEU A 82 -8.13 -6.05 -16.07
N LEU A 83 -7.65 -7.03 -16.84
CA LEU A 83 -8.12 -7.31 -18.20
C LEU A 83 -9.59 -7.78 -18.18
N LEU A 84 -9.92 -8.71 -17.27
CA LEU A 84 -11.30 -9.16 -17.04
C LEU A 84 -12.21 -7.99 -16.65
N PHE A 85 -11.78 -7.11 -15.75
CA PHE A 85 -12.58 -5.95 -15.35
C PHE A 85 -12.80 -4.99 -16.53
N THR A 86 -11.78 -4.78 -17.37
CA THR A 86 -11.86 -3.89 -18.55
C THR A 86 -12.82 -4.44 -19.62
N ILE A 87 -12.82 -5.75 -19.85
CA ILE A 87 -13.70 -6.40 -20.83
C ILE A 87 -15.13 -6.56 -20.29
N SER A 88 -15.28 -6.83 -18.99
CA SER A 88 -16.57 -7.18 -18.39
C SER A 88 -17.48 -5.97 -18.13
N ILE A 89 -17.01 -4.74 -18.34
CA ILE A 89 -17.87 -3.55 -18.29
C ILE A 89 -18.68 -3.50 -19.59
N PRO A 90 -20.02 -3.59 -19.53
CA PRO A 90 -20.85 -3.47 -20.73
C PRO A 90 -20.62 -2.08 -21.34
N LYS A 91 -20.06 -2.06 -22.56
CA LYS A 91 -20.00 -0.83 -23.36
C LYS A 91 -21.43 -0.47 -23.73
N ASN A 92 -21.82 0.79 -23.53
CA ASN A 92 -23.09 1.32 -24.01
C ASN A 92 -23.27 0.88 -25.47
N THR A 93 -24.34 0.15 -25.74
CA THR A 93 -24.70 -0.30 -27.07
C THR A 93 -24.85 0.93 -27.95
N LEU A 94 -24.03 1.03 -29.01
CA LEU A 94 -24.20 2.08 -30.01
C LEU A 94 -25.62 1.98 -30.55
N ASN A 95 -26.44 2.97 -30.25
CA ASN A 95 -27.83 3.01 -30.67
C ASN A 95 -27.90 3.83 -31.95
N ILE A 96 -28.18 3.19 -33.09
CA ILE A 96 -28.34 3.90 -34.36
C ILE A 96 -29.49 4.91 -34.28
N ASN A 97 -30.48 4.68 -33.40
CA ASN A 97 -31.57 5.61 -33.16
C ASN A 97 -31.17 6.86 -32.35
N SER A 98 -29.94 6.92 -31.80
CA SER A 98 -29.41 8.13 -31.15
C SER A 98 -28.56 8.98 -32.07
N ILE A 99 -28.41 8.60 -33.34
CA ILE A 99 -27.72 9.43 -34.32
C ILE A 99 -28.70 10.50 -34.78
N GLU A 100 -28.36 11.76 -34.56
CA GLU A 100 -29.16 12.89 -35.03
C GLU A 100 -29.17 12.90 -36.56
N ASN A 101 -30.35 13.10 -37.17
CA ASN A 101 -30.49 13.15 -38.64
C ASN A 101 -29.52 14.14 -39.29
N GLN A 102 -29.26 15.27 -38.64
CA GLN A 102 -28.31 16.28 -39.13
C GLN A 102 -26.87 15.73 -39.23
N THR A 103 -26.49 14.83 -38.32
CA THR A 103 -25.16 14.19 -38.37
C THR A 103 -25.08 13.16 -39.49
N LEU A 104 -26.15 12.39 -39.71
CA LEU A 104 -26.25 11.44 -40.83
C LEU A 104 -26.25 12.15 -42.17
N GLU A 105 -27.03 13.21 -42.31
CA GLU A 105 -27.11 14.03 -43.53
C GLU A 105 -25.74 14.60 -43.88
N ASN A 106 -25.03 15.17 -42.91
CA ASN A 106 -23.68 15.70 -43.14
C ASN A 106 -22.69 14.61 -43.56
N TYR A 107 -22.73 13.43 -42.93
CA TYR A 107 -21.88 12.31 -43.31
C TYR A 107 -22.15 11.83 -44.75
N LEU A 108 -23.42 11.71 -45.14
CA LEU A 108 -23.78 11.31 -46.50
C LEU A 108 -23.36 12.36 -47.55
N ILE A 109 -23.43 13.65 -47.22
CA ILE A 109 -22.98 14.73 -48.10
C ILE A 109 -21.45 14.75 -48.24
N GLU A 110 -20.72 14.36 -47.19
CA GLU A 110 -19.25 14.34 -47.19
C GLU A 110 -18.68 13.08 -47.86
N GLU A 111 -19.30 11.92 -47.63
CA GLU A 111 -18.84 10.64 -48.17
C GLU A 111 -19.25 10.44 -49.63
N ILE A 112 -20.44 10.90 -50.03
CA ILE A 112 -20.93 10.68 -51.39
C ILE A 112 -20.51 11.84 -52.29
N SER A 113 -19.76 11.54 -53.35
CA SER A 113 -19.40 12.55 -54.33
C SER A 113 -20.63 12.97 -55.14
N TYR A 114 -20.79 14.27 -55.43
CA TYR A 114 -21.85 14.78 -56.31
C TYR A 114 -21.93 14.03 -57.65
N ASN A 115 -20.77 13.64 -58.20
CA ASN A 115 -20.67 12.91 -59.47
C ASN A 115 -21.21 11.47 -59.37
N GLU A 116 -21.13 10.83 -58.19
CA GLU A 116 -21.70 9.50 -57.95
C GLU A 116 -23.22 9.58 -57.82
N LEU A 117 -23.75 10.61 -57.14
CA LEU A 117 -25.19 10.88 -57.09
C LEU A 117 -25.76 11.17 -58.48
N GLU A 118 -25.07 11.96 -59.28
CA GLU A 118 -25.47 12.27 -60.65
C GLU A 118 -25.49 11.00 -61.52
N SER A 119 -24.50 10.12 -61.39
CA SER A 119 -24.51 8.82 -62.09
C SER A 119 -25.66 7.90 -61.66
N LEU A 120 -26.06 7.95 -60.39
CA LEU A 120 -27.16 7.13 -59.84
C LEU A 120 -28.55 7.69 -60.18
N THR A 121 -28.69 9.00 -60.32
CA THR A 121 -29.98 9.65 -60.65
C THR A 121 -30.15 9.90 -62.14
N SER A 122 -29.07 9.92 -62.91
CA SER A 122 -29.11 10.08 -64.37
C SER A 122 -29.19 8.75 -65.12
N ASP A 123 -29.26 7.61 -64.41
CA ASP A 123 -29.53 6.33 -65.07
C ASP A 123 -30.97 6.35 -65.62
N PRO A 124 -31.16 6.32 -66.94
CA PRO A 124 -32.49 6.39 -67.56
C PRO A 124 -33.38 5.17 -67.23
N LYS A 125 -32.85 4.15 -66.55
CA LYS A 125 -33.61 3.02 -66.02
C LYS A 125 -34.30 3.26 -64.68
N LEU A 126 -33.92 4.30 -63.93
CA LEU A 126 -34.46 4.55 -62.60
C LEU A 126 -35.60 5.58 -62.68
N SER A 127 -36.83 5.12 -62.52
CA SER A 127 -38.04 5.92 -62.44
C SER A 127 -38.53 6.03 -60.99
N GLU A 128 -39.21 7.13 -60.66
CA GLU A 128 -39.85 7.33 -59.34
C GLU A 128 -40.81 6.17 -58.98
N THR A 129 -41.38 5.49 -59.98
CA THR A 129 -42.22 4.31 -59.81
C THR A 129 -41.46 3.06 -59.33
N ASP A 130 -40.15 2.98 -59.58
CA ASP A 130 -39.33 1.81 -59.21
C ASP A 130 -39.10 1.73 -57.69
N PHE A 131 -39.15 2.87 -57.00
CA PHE A 131 -39.07 2.95 -55.55
C PHE A 131 -40.42 2.73 -54.85
N ILE A 132 -41.53 2.90 -55.60
CA ILE A 132 -42.90 2.74 -55.08
C ILE A 132 -43.32 1.25 -55.10
N ASP A 133 -42.73 0.44 -55.97
CA ASP A 133 -43.11 -0.97 -56.18
C ASP A 133 -42.26 -2.00 -55.43
N ILE A 134 -41.58 -1.59 -54.35
CA ILE A 134 -40.97 -2.52 -53.38
C ILE A 134 -42.08 -3.14 -52.52
N LYS A 135 -42.94 -3.96 -53.13
CA LYS A 135 -43.73 -4.94 -52.39
C LYS A 135 -42.74 -5.87 -51.71
N THR A 136 -42.95 -6.10 -50.41
CA THR A 136 -42.20 -7.02 -49.53
C THR A 136 -41.87 -8.38 -50.17
N ASN A 137 -42.72 -8.81 -51.09
CA ASN A 137 -42.65 -10.10 -51.80
C ASN A 137 -41.49 -10.16 -52.82
N ASN A 138 -41.06 -9.02 -53.36
CA ASN A 138 -39.96 -8.96 -54.32
C ASN A 138 -38.59 -8.96 -53.63
N LEU A 139 -38.52 -8.43 -52.41
CA LEU A 139 -37.34 -8.46 -51.57
C LEU A 139 -37.01 -9.89 -51.10
N GLU A 140 -38.02 -10.67 -50.73
CA GLU A 140 -37.87 -12.08 -50.35
C GLU A 140 -37.18 -12.89 -51.47
N ASN A 141 -37.67 -12.75 -52.70
CA ASN A 141 -37.06 -13.44 -53.85
C ASN A 141 -35.63 -12.97 -54.16
N TYR A 142 -35.32 -11.68 -53.93
CA TYR A 142 -33.97 -11.17 -54.15
C TYR A 142 -32.99 -11.68 -53.10
N ILE A 143 -33.43 -11.80 -51.84
CA ILE A 143 -32.67 -12.40 -50.74
C ILE A 143 -32.47 -13.90 -50.96
N ASP A 144 -33.51 -14.61 -51.44
CA ASP A 144 -33.47 -16.06 -51.66
C ASP A 144 -32.59 -16.46 -52.86
N ASN A 145 -32.45 -15.59 -53.85
CA ASN A 145 -31.59 -15.81 -55.02
C ASN A 145 -30.18 -15.23 -54.84
N LEU A 146 -29.87 -14.67 -53.67
CA LEU A 146 -28.54 -14.15 -53.37
C LEU A 146 -27.65 -15.32 -52.91
N GLU A 147 -26.73 -15.77 -53.77
CA GLU A 147 -25.73 -16.76 -53.36
C GLU A 147 -24.71 -16.09 -52.43
N VAL A 148 -24.34 -16.78 -51.35
CA VAL A 148 -23.40 -16.27 -50.33
C VAL A 148 -22.03 -15.89 -50.93
N ASP A 149 -21.66 -16.51 -52.05
CA ASP A 149 -20.42 -16.22 -52.77
C ASP A 149 -20.42 -14.86 -53.47
N ASP A 150 -21.60 -14.28 -53.77
CA ASP A 150 -21.73 -12.93 -54.32
C ASP A 150 -21.51 -11.83 -53.26
N LEU A 151 -21.74 -12.16 -51.98
CA LEU A 151 -21.51 -11.25 -50.84
C LEU A 151 -20.03 -11.19 -50.40
N ILE A 152 -19.22 -12.16 -50.81
CA ILE A 152 -17.82 -12.29 -50.39
C ILE A 152 -16.86 -11.71 -51.44
N ASN A 153 -17.32 -11.49 -52.67
CA ASN A 153 -16.51 -10.94 -53.76
C ASN A 153 -16.79 -9.45 -54.05
N TYR A 154 -16.82 -8.64 -53.00
CA TYR A 154 -16.59 -7.20 -53.09
C TYR A 154 -15.75 -6.70 -51.91
#